data_AF-A0A7W1UQS8-F1
#
_entry.id   AF-A0A7W1UQS8-F1
#
_cell.length_a   1.000
_cell.length_b   1.000
_cell.length_c   1.000
_cell.angle_alpha   90.00
_cell.angle_beta   90.00
_cell.angle_gamma   90.00
#
_symmetry.space_group_name_H-M   'P 1'
#
loop_
_entity.id
_entity.type
_entity.pdbx_description
1 polymer ?
#
loop_
_entity_poly.entity_id
_entity_poly.type
_entity_poly.pdbx_seq_one_letter_code
_entity_poly.pdbx_strand_id
1 'polypeptide(L)'
;MNYFHFKSLIAIILLFSINIRITSAQIVIDEEPKRLYYERTKRITKFKDMNDFRDVFHKDKYLLGKKRIMGNVAMNMGRIIVDNGEGMRSEMRAALGFYTRIRFVEEFSLNTTFYKDFNKRAEARWTSDYTYAIGRYNWRPKRFNFGYENYLNNKYTDDFKTFASKFMQGYYFLSYGRGLEKLSTKMSLDHTTSFRVTYVARYAIKYEDRNQQIVGDLLHGKPTA
;
A
#
# COMPACT_ATOMS: atom_id res chain seq x y z
N MET A 1 4.91 29.21 -35.51
CA MET A 1 3.89 29.11 -34.44
C MET A 1 3.70 27.63 -34.15
N ASN A 2 3.99 26.98 -33.02
CA ASN A 2 3.99 27.37 -31.60
C ASN A 2 4.92 26.44 -30.77
N TYR A 3 6.22 26.43 -31.02
CA TYR A 3 7.18 25.66 -30.18
C TYR A 3 7.44 26.31 -28.80
N PHE A 4 7.07 27.58 -28.64
CA PHE A 4 7.32 28.36 -27.41
C PHE A 4 6.33 28.04 -26.28
N HIS A 5 5.11 27.59 -26.61
CA HIS A 5 4.10 27.26 -25.59
C HIS A 5 4.33 25.91 -24.92
N PHE A 6 4.96 24.94 -25.58
CA PHE A 6 5.17 23.61 -25.01
C PHE A 6 6.23 23.60 -23.90
N LYS A 7 7.33 24.35 -24.07
CA LYS A 7 8.37 24.49 -23.03
C LYS A 7 7.88 25.24 -21.80
N SER A 8 7.00 26.23 -22.01
CA SER A 8 6.37 27.00 -20.93
C SER A 8 5.39 26.14 -20.11
N LEU A 9 4.65 25.24 -20.77
CA LEU A 9 3.74 24.30 -20.10
C LEU A 9 4.49 23.26 -19.25
N ILE A 10 5.61 22.72 -19.74
CA ILE A 10 6.46 21.79 -18.98
C ILE A 10 7.10 22.47 -17.76
N ALA A 11 7.54 23.73 -17.91
CA ALA A 11 8.07 24.50 -16.79
C ALA A 11 6.99 24.77 -15.71
N ILE A 12 5.74 25.02 -16.12
CA ILE A 12 4.61 25.22 -15.19
C ILE A 12 4.24 23.91 -14.47
N ILE A 13 4.29 22.75 -15.15
CA ILE A 13 4.05 21.44 -14.51
C ILE A 13 5.19 21.09 -13.52
N LEU A 14 6.44 21.44 -13.84
CA LEU A 14 7.58 21.29 -12.93
C LEU A 14 7.56 22.28 -11.76
N LEU A 15 6.97 23.46 -11.91
CA LEU A 15 6.83 24.46 -10.84
C LEU A 15 5.66 24.17 -9.89
N PHE A 16 4.64 23.41 -10.31
CA PHE A 16 3.55 22.97 -9.42
C PHE A 16 3.84 21.68 -8.64
N SER A 17 4.99 21.04 -8.87
CA SER A 17 5.51 19.98 -8.00
C SER A 17 6.37 20.57 -6.87
N ILE A 18 5.85 21.63 -6.22
CA ILE A 18 6.29 22.07 -4.90
C ILE A 18 6.01 20.90 -3.96
N ASN A 19 7.04 20.09 -3.77
CA ASN A 19 7.14 19.10 -2.73
C ASN A 19 7.07 19.87 -1.42
N ILE A 20 5.87 20.02 -0.86
CA ILE A 20 5.72 20.21 0.58
C ILE A 20 6.48 19.03 1.17
N ARG A 21 7.62 19.31 1.81
CA ARG A 21 8.44 18.30 2.46
C ARG A 21 7.55 17.61 3.49
N ILE A 22 6.96 16.48 3.11
CA ILE A 22 6.28 15.58 4.03
C ILE A 22 7.37 15.15 4.98
N THR A 23 7.39 15.76 6.16
CA THR A 23 8.37 15.42 7.17
C THR A 23 7.97 14.05 7.69
N SER A 24 8.54 12.98 7.12
CA SER A 24 8.30 11.63 7.57
C SER A 24 9.12 11.41 8.84
N ALA A 25 8.49 11.57 10.00
CA ALA A 25 9.03 11.05 11.24
C ALA A 25 8.83 9.53 11.23
N GLN A 26 9.93 8.79 11.09
CA GLN A 26 9.95 7.35 11.32
C GLN A 26 10.50 7.11 12.72
N ILE A 27 9.68 6.56 13.61
CA ILE A 27 10.19 6.04 14.89
C ILE A 27 10.88 4.72 14.57
N VAL A 28 12.20 4.76 14.42
CA VAL A 28 13.03 3.56 14.36
C VAL A 28 13.40 3.25 15.80
N ILE A 29 12.78 2.22 16.37
CA ILE A 29 13.29 1.64 17.62
C ILE A 29 14.61 0.96 17.23
N ASP A 30 15.71 1.38 17.85
CA ASP A 30 17.06 0.84 17.66
C ASP A 30 17.14 -0.63 18.11
N GLU A 31 16.44 -1.52 17.42
CA GLU A 31 16.89 -2.90 17.30
C GLU A 31 17.88 -2.91 16.14
N GLU A 32 19.10 -3.41 16.39
CA GLU A 32 20.03 -3.76 15.31
C GLU A 32 19.25 -4.44 14.17
N PRO A 33 19.46 -4.06 12.90
CA PRO A 33 18.91 -4.81 11.79
C PRO A 33 19.54 -6.20 11.87
N LYS A 34 18.87 -7.15 12.53
CA LYS A 34 19.35 -8.53 12.70
C LYS A 34 19.86 -8.98 11.33
N ARG A 35 21.18 -9.13 11.21
CA ARG A 35 21.91 -9.34 9.94
C ARG A 35 21.25 -10.41 9.07
N LEU A 36 20.62 -11.39 9.73
CA LEU A 36 19.72 -12.43 9.20
C LEU A 36 18.71 -11.96 8.12
N TYR A 37 18.29 -10.69 8.10
CA TYR A 37 17.32 -10.19 7.11
C TYR A 37 17.96 -9.81 5.76
N TYR A 38 19.21 -9.35 5.76
CA TYR A 38 19.95 -8.93 4.56
C TYR A 38 20.96 -10.00 4.12
N GLU A 39 21.66 -10.57 5.09
CA GLU A 39 22.52 -11.73 4.91
C GLU A 39 21.67 -12.97 5.11
N ARG A 40 21.05 -13.43 4.03
CA ARG A 40 20.69 -14.84 3.96
C ARG A 40 22.01 -15.60 3.97
N THR A 41 22.51 -15.99 5.14
CA THR A 41 23.36 -17.18 5.23
C THR A 41 22.66 -18.24 4.37
N LYS A 42 23.40 -18.73 3.38
CA LYS A 42 22.91 -19.55 2.26
C LYS A 42 21.96 -20.60 2.82
N ARG A 43 20.65 -20.47 2.53
CA ARG A 43 19.61 -21.34 3.09
C ARG A 43 19.99 -22.79 2.81
N ILE A 44 20.32 -23.54 3.86
CA ILE A 44 20.61 -24.97 3.76
C ILE A 44 19.29 -25.65 3.38
N THR A 45 19.18 -26.08 2.13
CA THR A 45 17.97 -26.71 1.59
C THR A 45 18.07 -28.23 1.55
N LYS A 46 19.29 -28.78 1.67
CA LYS A 46 19.55 -30.21 1.68
C LYS A 46 20.09 -30.61 3.05
N PHE A 47 19.62 -31.73 3.58
CA PHE A 47 20.07 -32.29 4.85
C PHE A 47 21.60 -32.49 4.92
N LYS A 48 22.25 -32.76 3.80
CA LYS A 48 23.70 -32.99 3.72
C LYS A 48 24.54 -31.73 3.84
N ASP A 49 23.96 -30.56 3.59
CA ASP A 49 24.65 -29.27 3.65
C ASP A 49 24.50 -28.64 5.06
N MET A 50 24.04 -29.44 6.03
CA MET A 50 23.68 -29.06 7.41
C MET A 50 24.86 -29.21 8.36
N ASN A 51 25.16 -28.17 9.13
CA ASN A 51 26.14 -28.24 10.22
C ASN A 51 25.45 -28.55 11.56
N ASP A 52 24.17 -28.16 11.72
CA ASP A 52 23.36 -28.40 12.90
C ASP A 52 21.91 -28.74 12.53
N PHE A 53 21.25 -29.65 13.26
CA PHE A 53 19.83 -30.02 13.06
C PHE A 53 18.87 -28.81 13.08
N ARG A 54 19.27 -27.73 13.77
CA ARG A 54 18.57 -26.44 13.82
C ARG A 54 18.61 -25.66 12.51
N ASP A 55 19.50 -25.97 11.57
CA ASP A 55 19.61 -25.27 10.27
C ASP A 55 18.44 -25.61 9.33
N VAL A 56 17.91 -26.84 9.41
CA VAL A 56 16.73 -27.28 8.64
C VAL A 56 15.43 -26.85 9.34
N PHE A 57 15.43 -26.92 10.67
CA PHE A 57 14.29 -26.57 11.53
C PHE A 57 14.52 -25.26 12.27
N HIS A 58 15.03 -24.22 11.60
CA HIS A 58 15.15 -22.91 12.22
C HIS A 58 13.77 -22.49 12.74
N LYS A 59 13.51 -22.67 14.04
CA LYS A 59 12.33 -22.13 14.72
C LYS A 59 12.25 -20.62 14.49
N ASP A 60 13.42 -20.01 14.32
CA ASP A 60 13.63 -18.60 13.98
C ASP A 60 13.32 -18.22 12.54
N LYS A 61 13.09 -19.20 11.64
CA LYS A 61 12.61 -19.01 10.26
C LYS A 61 11.26 -18.29 10.24
N TYR A 62 10.40 -18.60 11.20
CA TYR A 62 9.11 -17.93 11.41
C TYR A 62 9.25 -16.61 12.21
N LEU A 63 10.40 -16.38 12.84
CA LEU A 63 10.69 -15.17 13.62
C LEU A 63 11.26 -14.03 12.76
N LEU A 64 11.60 -14.27 11.50
CA LEU A 64 12.02 -13.23 10.56
C LEU A 64 10.92 -12.15 10.46
N GLY A 65 11.14 -11.00 11.10
CA GLY A 65 10.21 -9.88 11.12
C GLY A 65 9.08 -9.95 12.16
N LYS A 66 9.07 -10.92 13.06
CA LYS A 66 8.07 -11.01 14.15
C LYS A 66 8.20 -9.80 15.09
N LYS A 67 7.05 -9.26 15.51
CA LYS A 67 6.90 -8.13 16.46
C LYS A 67 7.47 -6.79 15.98
N ARG A 68 7.55 -6.56 14.67
CA ARG A 68 7.90 -5.23 14.16
C ARG A 68 6.65 -4.39 13.99
N ILE A 69 6.58 -3.32 14.77
CA ILE A 69 5.62 -2.24 14.61
C ILE A 69 6.39 -1.09 13.98
N MET A 70 5.91 -0.64 12.82
CA MET A 70 6.41 0.57 12.17
C MET A 70 5.22 1.49 11.95
N GLY A 71 5.47 2.79 11.94
CA GLY A 71 4.43 3.75 11.62
C GLY A 71 4.99 5.05 11.10
N ASN A 72 4.12 5.83 10.46
CA ASN A 72 4.44 7.17 10.01
C ASN A 72 3.21 8.07 10.15
N VAL A 73 3.47 9.36 10.37
CA VAL A 73 2.46 10.40 10.32
C VAL A 73 2.57 11.09 8.97
N ALA A 74 1.44 11.38 8.31
CA ALA A 74 1.40 12.11 7.05
C ALA A 74 0.27 13.13 7.08
N MET A 75 0.46 14.28 6.43
CA MET A 75 -0.60 15.27 6.22
C MET A 75 -1.02 15.24 4.76
N ASN A 76 -2.30 14.97 4.50
CA ASN A 76 -2.87 14.93 3.16
C ASN A 76 -3.67 16.22 2.93
N MET A 77 -3.23 17.04 1.98
CA MET A 77 -3.94 18.24 1.56
C MET A 77 -4.26 18.12 0.06
N GLY A 78 -5.49 18.42 -0.33
CA GLY A 78 -5.89 18.34 -1.74
C GLY A 78 -7.32 18.76 -1.99
N ARG A 79 -7.62 19.06 -3.25
CA ARG A 79 -8.97 19.43 -3.67
C ARG A 79 -9.80 18.17 -3.92
N ILE A 80 -10.99 18.13 -3.33
CA ILE A 80 -11.99 17.09 -3.56
C ILE A 80 -13.19 17.73 -4.26
N ILE A 81 -13.75 17.00 -5.22
CA ILE A 81 -15.03 17.32 -5.83
C ILE A 81 -16.04 16.40 -5.17
N VAL A 82 -17.05 16.98 -4.54
CA VAL A 82 -18.13 16.24 -3.90
C VAL A 82 -19.39 16.47 -4.73
N ASP A 83 -20.05 15.38 -5.11
CA ASP A 83 -21.36 15.41 -5.76
C ASP A 83 -22.41 14.95 -4.74
N ASN A 84 -23.31 15.86 -4.39
CA ASN A 84 -24.39 15.63 -3.43
C ASN A 84 -25.76 15.51 -4.12
N GLY A 85 -25.82 15.41 -5.46
CA GLY A 85 -27.08 15.43 -6.22
C GLY A 85 -27.67 16.83 -6.43
N GLU A 86 -27.29 17.83 -5.61
CA GLU A 86 -27.66 19.25 -5.80
C GLU A 86 -26.64 20.03 -6.66
N GLY A 87 -25.54 19.37 -7.05
CA GLY A 87 -24.46 19.95 -7.84
C GLY A 87 -23.06 19.53 -7.37
N MET A 88 -22.08 19.73 -8.24
CA MET A 88 -20.67 19.50 -7.92
C MET A 88 -20.11 20.66 -7.11
N ARG A 89 -19.68 20.40 -5.88
CA ARG A 89 -18.95 21.37 -5.05
C ARG A 89 -17.47 21.00 -4.97
N SER A 90 -16.61 22.01 -4.99
CA SER A 90 -15.17 21.82 -4.80
C SER A 90 -14.76 22.25 -3.39
N GLU A 91 -14.15 21.33 -2.66
CA GLU A 91 -13.78 21.51 -1.26
C GLU A 91 -12.29 21.18 -1.07
N MET A 92 -11.62 21.91 -0.18
CA MET A 92 -10.24 21.60 0.19
C MET A 92 -10.24 20.61 1.35
N ARG A 93 -9.67 19.42 1.13
CA ARG A 93 -9.42 18.44 2.18
C ARG A 93 -8.09 18.74 2.85
N ALA A 94 -8.09 18.66 4.18
CA ALA A 94 -6.90 18.59 5.00
C ALA A 94 -7.10 17.45 6.01
N ALA A 95 -6.25 16.43 5.96
CA ALA A 95 -6.36 15.24 6.78
C ALA A 95 -5.01 14.85 7.39
N LEU A 96 -4.98 14.55 8.69
CA LEU A 96 -3.83 13.90 9.32
C LEU A 96 -3.99 12.39 9.24
N GLY A 97 -3.01 11.69 8.66
CA GLY A 97 -2.96 10.25 8.54
C GLY A 97 -1.91 9.65 9.49
N PHE A 98 -2.29 8.62 10.23
CA PHE A 98 -1.41 7.78 11.04
C PHE A 98 -1.37 6.38 10.44
N TYR A 99 -0.25 6.04 9.81
CA TYR A 99 -0.01 4.72 9.25
C TYR A 99 0.65 3.83 10.29
N THR A 100 0.21 2.57 10.36
CA THR A 100 0.91 1.52 11.09
C THR A 100 1.05 0.26 10.25
N ARG A 101 2.17 -0.43 10.45
CA ARG A 101 2.44 -1.76 9.92
C ARG A 101 2.90 -2.64 11.06
N ILE A 102 2.13 -3.68 11.34
CA ILE A 102 2.42 -4.71 12.33
C ILE A 102 2.77 -5.98 11.58
N ARG A 103 4.03 -6.39 11.63
CA ARG A 103 4.48 -7.65 11.06
C ARG A 103 4.46 -8.74 12.13
N PHE A 104 3.70 -9.80 11.88
CA PHE A 104 3.40 -10.81 12.89
C PHE A 104 4.03 -12.18 12.59
N VAL A 105 4.20 -12.57 11.31
CA VAL A 105 4.87 -13.82 10.90
C VAL A 105 5.54 -13.62 9.54
N GLU A 106 6.81 -13.97 9.41
CA GLU A 106 7.58 -13.84 8.15
C GLU A 106 7.37 -12.48 7.44
N GLU A 107 6.74 -12.48 6.26
CA GLU A 107 6.45 -11.29 5.46
C GLU A 107 4.97 -10.88 5.57
N PHE A 108 4.20 -11.52 6.45
CA PHE A 108 2.82 -11.16 6.74
C PHE A 108 2.75 -9.94 7.66
N SER A 109 1.96 -8.97 7.24
CA SER A 109 1.69 -7.79 8.04
C SER A 109 0.23 -7.36 7.97
N LEU A 110 -0.23 -6.81 9.08
CA LEU A 110 -1.42 -5.97 9.16
C LEU A 110 -0.96 -4.52 8.97
N ASN A 111 -1.44 -3.89 7.92
CA ASN A 111 -1.25 -2.48 7.64
C ASN A 111 -2.55 -1.77 7.99
N THR A 112 -2.49 -0.67 8.74
CA THR A 112 -3.65 0.19 8.97
C THR A 112 -3.27 1.64 8.73
N THR A 113 -4.24 2.45 8.33
CA THR A 113 -4.10 3.90 8.30
C THR A 113 -5.31 4.50 8.95
N PHE A 114 -5.12 5.44 9.86
CA PHE A 114 -6.16 6.19 10.54
C PHE A 114 -6.09 7.63 10.09
N TYR A 115 -7.21 8.22 9.72
CA TYR A 115 -7.31 9.59 9.24
C TYR A 115 -8.12 10.42 10.23
N LYS A 116 -7.69 11.67 10.40
CA LYS A 116 -8.45 12.73 11.05
C LYS A 116 -8.61 13.85 10.03
N ASP A 117 -9.80 13.94 9.44
CA ASP A 117 -10.16 15.04 8.54
C ASP A 117 -10.54 16.30 9.33
N PHE A 118 -10.00 17.44 8.91
CA PHE A 118 -10.26 18.75 9.53
C PHE A 118 -11.36 19.53 8.80
N ASN A 119 -11.68 19.17 7.55
CA ASN A 119 -12.79 19.76 6.80
C ASN A 119 -13.88 18.72 6.53
N LYS A 120 -14.97 18.76 7.29
CA LYS A 120 -16.13 17.88 7.09
C LYS A 120 -16.88 18.12 5.77
N ARG A 121 -16.74 19.31 5.15
CA ARG A 121 -17.39 19.59 3.86
C ARG A 121 -16.73 18.84 2.71
N ALA A 122 -15.45 18.47 2.87
CA ALA A 122 -14.68 17.68 1.91
C ALA A 122 -14.90 16.16 2.03
N GLU A 123 -15.92 15.72 2.78
CA GLU A 123 -16.26 14.32 2.90
C GLU A 123 -16.87 13.81 1.58
N ALA A 124 -16.13 12.93 0.90
CA ALA A 124 -16.59 12.22 -0.28
C ALA A 124 -16.70 10.73 0.01
N ARG A 125 -17.47 10.02 -0.81
CA ARG A 125 -17.73 8.59 -0.63
C ARG A 125 -16.47 7.71 -0.57
N TRP A 126 -15.42 8.07 -1.30
CA TRP A 126 -14.14 7.35 -1.29
C TRP A 126 -13.21 7.78 -0.14
N THR A 127 -13.64 8.71 0.72
CA THR A 127 -12.88 9.10 1.91
C THR A 127 -13.21 8.16 3.06
N SER A 128 -12.16 7.57 3.63
CA SER A 128 -12.26 6.69 4.79
C SER A 128 -11.58 7.33 5.98
N ASP A 129 -12.17 7.15 7.15
CA ASP A 129 -11.57 7.46 8.45
C ASP A 129 -10.47 6.44 8.77
N TYR A 130 -10.60 5.20 8.31
CA TYR A 130 -9.54 4.21 8.43
C TYR A 130 -9.48 3.26 7.25
N THR A 131 -8.31 2.68 7.05
CA THR A 131 -8.08 1.64 6.04
C THR A 131 -7.26 0.54 6.62
N TYR A 132 -7.45 -0.69 6.15
CA TYR A 132 -6.70 -1.83 6.63
C TYR A 132 -6.39 -2.80 5.50
N ALA A 133 -5.22 -3.42 5.58
CA ALA A 133 -4.81 -4.47 4.67
C ALA A 133 -4.05 -5.54 5.44
N ILE A 134 -4.33 -6.80 5.15
CA ILE A 134 -3.62 -7.94 5.71
C ILE A 134 -3.08 -8.77 4.56
N GLY A 135 -1.79 -9.06 4.60
CA GLY A 135 -1.20 -9.79 3.49
C GLY A 135 0.27 -10.07 3.68
N ARG A 136 0.80 -10.87 2.77
CA ARG A 136 2.21 -11.17 2.65
C ARG A 136 2.85 -10.15 1.70
N TYR A 137 3.72 -9.30 2.22
CA TYR A 137 4.41 -8.24 1.47
C TYR A 137 5.91 -8.49 1.42
N ASN A 138 6.38 -8.89 0.24
CA ASN A 138 7.78 -9.09 -0.09
C ASN A 138 8.26 -8.01 -1.06
N TRP A 139 9.14 -7.15 -0.58
CA TRP A 139 9.72 -6.06 -1.37
C TRP A 139 10.76 -6.55 -2.40
N ARG A 140 11.24 -7.79 -2.31
CA ARG A 140 12.29 -8.32 -3.19
C ARG A 140 11.73 -8.65 -4.58
N PRO A 141 12.55 -8.51 -5.64
CA PRO A 141 12.11 -8.88 -6.99
C PRO A 141 11.84 -10.39 -7.11
N LYS A 142 11.02 -10.75 -8.10
CA LYS A 142 10.62 -12.12 -8.45
C LYS A 142 9.89 -12.83 -7.29
N ARG A 143 9.06 -12.07 -6.57
CA ARG A 143 8.25 -12.56 -5.45
C ARG A 143 6.80 -12.13 -5.62
N PHE A 144 5.90 -13.02 -5.21
CA PHE A 144 4.48 -12.73 -5.11
C PHE A 144 4.16 -12.04 -3.78
N ASN A 145 3.25 -11.08 -3.84
CA ASN A 145 2.55 -10.53 -2.69
C ASN A 145 1.07 -10.84 -2.87
N PHE A 146 0.39 -11.16 -1.79
CA PHE A 146 -1.03 -11.40 -1.82
C PHE A 146 -1.64 -11.06 -0.47
N GLY A 147 -2.94 -10.81 -0.47
CA GLY A 147 -3.64 -10.49 0.74
C GLY A 147 -5.02 -9.93 0.45
N TYR A 148 -5.57 -9.30 1.48
CA TYR A 148 -6.84 -8.62 1.46
C TYR A 148 -6.61 -7.16 1.85
N GLU A 149 -7.33 -6.26 1.20
CA GLU A 149 -7.27 -4.83 1.46
C GLU A 149 -8.64 -4.16 1.39
N ASN A 150 -8.88 -3.22 2.30
CA ASN A 150 -10.10 -2.43 2.34
C ASN A 150 -9.77 -0.96 2.60
N TYR A 151 -10.13 -0.12 1.63
CA TYR A 151 -9.85 1.31 1.65
C TYR A 151 -11.08 2.19 1.55
N LEU A 152 -12.29 1.62 1.41
CA LEU A 152 -13.47 2.35 0.95
C LEU A 152 -14.48 2.63 2.05
N ASN A 153 -14.77 3.92 2.22
CA ASN A 153 -15.84 4.47 3.03
C ASN A 153 -15.91 3.96 4.48
N ASN A 154 -14.82 3.52 5.09
CA ASN A 154 -14.85 3.08 6.48
C ASN A 154 -14.92 4.31 7.41
N LYS A 155 -15.84 4.33 8.37
CA LYS A 155 -16.07 5.47 9.27
C LYS A 155 -15.96 5.04 10.73
N TYR A 156 -15.44 5.91 11.59
CA TYR A 156 -15.38 5.63 13.03
C TYR A 156 -16.75 5.48 13.68
N THR A 157 -17.78 6.04 13.04
CA THR A 157 -19.18 5.97 13.48
C THR A 157 -19.92 4.73 13.01
N ASP A 158 -19.27 3.85 12.23
CA ASP A 158 -19.89 2.63 11.73
C ASP A 158 -20.21 1.67 12.89
N ASP A 159 -21.44 1.13 12.89
CA ASP A 159 -21.78 0.00 13.75
C ASP A 159 -21.16 -1.30 13.21
N PHE A 160 -21.19 -2.36 14.02
CA PHE A 160 -20.58 -3.64 13.62
C PHE A 160 -21.22 -4.22 12.34
N LYS A 161 -22.53 -4.03 12.15
CA LYS A 161 -23.25 -4.50 10.96
C LYS A 161 -22.78 -3.77 9.69
N THR A 162 -22.63 -2.46 9.76
CA THR A 162 -22.10 -1.62 8.67
C THR A 162 -20.64 -1.97 8.39
N PHE A 163 -19.82 -2.15 9.43
CA PHE A 163 -18.45 -2.61 9.30
C PHE A 163 -18.37 -3.95 8.56
N ALA A 164 -19.15 -4.95 8.96
CA ALA A 164 -19.16 -6.27 8.31
C ALA A 164 -19.60 -6.18 6.84
N SER A 165 -20.57 -5.32 6.54
CA SER A 165 -21.00 -5.06 5.16
C SER A 165 -19.88 -4.41 4.32
N LYS A 166 -19.19 -3.41 4.87
CA LYS A 166 -18.05 -2.73 4.23
C LYS A 166 -16.84 -3.64 4.09
N PHE A 167 -16.59 -4.53 5.05
CA PHE A 167 -15.57 -5.57 4.94
C PHE A 167 -15.79 -6.44 3.70
N MET A 168 -17.03 -6.77 3.36
CA MET A 168 -17.30 -7.54 2.14
C MET A 168 -17.06 -6.75 0.84
N GLN A 169 -16.84 -5.43 0.91
CA GLN A 169 -16.52 -4.57 -0.24
C GLN A 169 -15.00 -4.41 -0.44
N GLY A 170 -14.18 -5.16 0.30
CA GLY A 170 -12.73 -5.16 0.10
C GLY A 170 -12.28 -5.99 -1.11
N TYR A 171 -10.97 -6.00 -1.29
CA TYR A 171 -10.30 -6.63 -2.44
C TYR A 171 -9.31 -7.68 -1.98
N TYR A 172 -9.34 -8.84 -2.62
CA TYR A 172 -8.16 -9.70 -2.65
C TYR A 172 -7.20 -9.18 -3.70
N PHE A 173 -5.92 -9.10 -3.38
CA PHE A 173 -4.89 -8.72 -4.34
C PHE A 173 -3.85 -9.84 -4.49
N LEU A 174 -3.30 -9.93 -5.69
CA LEU A 174 -2.11 -10.69 -6.03
C LEU A 174 -1.22 -9.77 -6.84
N SER A 175 0.05 -9.66 -6.47
CA SER A 175 1.02 -8.89 -7.24
C SER A 175 2.34 -9.62 -7.38
N TYR A 176 3.03 -9.35 -8.49
CA TYR A 176 4.34 -9.91 -8.79
C TYR A 176 5.26 -8.84 -9.32
N GLY A 177 6.35 -8.57 -8.60
CA GLY A 177 7.35 -7.59 -9.00
C GLY A 177 8.48 -8.24 -9.79
N ARG A 178 8.78 -7.75 -11.00
CA ARG A 178 9.93 -8.15 -11.81
C ARG A 178 10.89 -6.97 -11.95
N GLY A 179 12.14 -7.14 -11.50
CA GLY A 179 13.21 -6.17 -11.74
C GLY A 179 13.63 -6.17 -13.21
N LEU A 180 13.92 -4.98 -13.75
CA LEU A 180 14.36 -4.77 -15.13
C LEU A 180 15.87 -4.49 -15.21
N GLU A 181 16.68 -5.41 -14.67
CA GLU A 181 18.15 -5.28 -14.60
C GLU A 181 18.79 -5.06 -15.98
N LYS A 182 18.24 -5.66 -17.04
CA LYS A 182 18.73 -5.46 -18.42
C LYS A 182 18.42 -4.07 -18.99
N LEU A 183 17.42 -3.39 -18.45
CA LEU A 183 17.04 -2.04 -18.92
C LEU A 183 17.89 -0.99 -18.21
N SER A 184 18.16 -1.18 -16.91
CA SER A 184 19.02 -0.28 -16.15
C SER A 184 20.44 -0.21 -16.71
N THR A 185 20.99 -1.34 -17.20
CA THR A 185 22.30 -1.36 -17.86
C THR A 185 22.30 -0.64 -19.21
N LYS A 186 21.19 -0.68 -19.96
CA LYS A 186 21.06 0.01 -21.25
C LYS A 186 20.84 1.52 -21.11
N MET A 187 20.20 1.96 -20.02
CA MET A 187 19.86 3.37 -19.79
C MET A 187 20.95 4.15 -19.04
N SER A 188 22.12 3.56 -18.80
CA SER A 188 23.23 4.17 -18.04
C SER A 188 22.78 4.83 -16.73
N LEU A 189 21.88 4.16 -16.01
CA LEU A 189 21.45 4.64 -14.71
C LEU A 189 22.56 4.50 -13.68
N ASP A 190 22.55 5.37 -12.66
CA ASP A 190 23.38 5.17 -11.49
C ASP A 190 23.03 3.85 -10.76
N HIS A 191 23.94 3.39 -9.92
CA HIS A 191 23.80 2.16 -9.14
C HIS A 191 22.71 2.24 -8.07
N THR A 192 22.15 3.43 -7.81
CA THR A 192 21.09 3.65 -6.83
C THR A 192 19.68 3.55 -7.45
N THR A 193 19.59 3.69 -8.78
CA THR A 193 18.33 3.68 -9.50
C THR A 193 17.97 2.27 -9.93
N SER A 194 16.76 1.83 -9.60
CA SER A 194 16.25 0.51 -10.02
C SER A 194 14.90 0.63 -10.71
N PHE A 195 14.76 -0.05 -11.84
CA PHE A 195 13.48 -0.21 -12.53
C PHE A 195 12.80 -1.51 -12.14
N ARG A 196 11.50 -1.41 -11.85
CA ARG A 196 10.66 -2.54 -11.49
C ARG A 196 9.31 -2.43 -12.18
N VAL A 197 8.89 -3.52 -12.81
CA VAL A 197 7.51 -3.70 -13.29
C VAL A 197 6.78 -4.54 -12.26
N THR A 198 5.63 -4.06 -11.80
CA THR A 198 4.78 -4.81 -10.87
C THR A 198 3.47 -5.12 -11.57
N TYR A 199 3.21 -6.41 -11.75
CA TYR A 199 1.90 -6.89 -12.21
C TYR A 199 0.99 -6.99 -10.99
N VAL A 200 -0.22 -6.47 -11.08
CA VAL A 200 -1.21 -6.50 -9.99
C VAL A 200 -2.52 -7.02 -10.56
N ALA A 201 -3.11 -7.98 -9.88
CA ALA A 201 -4.47 -8.43 -10.08
C ALA A 201 -5.23 -8.22 -8.77
N ARG A 202 -6.45 -7.71 -8.87
CA ARG A 202 -7.32 -7.41 -7.74
C ARG A 202 -8.71 -7.95 -8.02
N TYR A 203 -9.35 -8.50 -7.00
CA TYR A 203 -10.68 -9.09 -7.06
C TYR A 203 -11.54 -8.52 -5.95
N ALA A 204 -12.59 -7.78 -6.33
CA ALA A 204 -13.58 -7.23 -5.42
C ALA A 204 -14.64 -8.28 -5.10
N ILE A 205 -14.84 -8.60 -3.82
CA ILE A 205 -15.85 -9.60 -3.40
C ILE A 205 -17.25 -9.04 -3.65
N LYS A 206 -17.56 -7.90 -3.04
CA LYS A 206 -18.71 -7.08 -3.39
C LYS A 206 -18.24 -5.79 -4.04
N TYR A 207 -18.95 -5.38 -5.06
CA TYR A 207 -18.69 -4.15 -5.77
C TYR A 207 -19.99 -3.41 -6.01
N GLU A 208 -19.86 -2.12 -6.23
CA GLU A 208 -20.98 -1.29 -6.61
C GLU A 208 -21.12 -1.26 -8.13
N ASP A 209 -22.33 -1.48 -8.63
CA ASP A 209 -22.64 -1.39 -10.05
C ASP A 209 -22.91 0.06 -10.50
N ARG A 210 -23.29 0.24 -11.76
CA ARG A 210 -23.61 1.58 -12.31
C ARG A 210 -24.86 2.21 -11.68
N ASN A 211 -25.70 1.41 -11.03
CA ASN A 211 -26.95 1.82 -10.39
C ASN A 211 -26.78 2.02 -8.88
N GLN A 212 -25.54 2.06 -8.40
CA GLN A 212 -25.21 2.18 -6.98
C GLN A 212 -25.66 1.02 -6.10
N GLN A 213 -25.90 -0.15 -6.69
CA GLN A 213 -26.26 -1.36 -5.97
C GLN A 213 -25.03 -2.19 -5.64
N ILE A 214 -24.94 -2.65 -4.39
CA ILE A 214 -23.88 -3.55 -3.95
C ILE A 214 -24.23 -4.96 -4.43
N VAL A 215 -23.44 -5.45 -5.38
CA VAL A 215 -23.60 -6.77 -6.01
C VAL A 215 -22.34 -7.61 -5.82
N GLY A 216 -22.47 -8.92 -6.07
CA GLY A 216 -21.37 -9.89 -5.95
C GLY A 216 -21.37 -10.65 -4.62
N ASP A 217 -20.58 -11.71 -4.62
CA ASP A 217 -20.30 -12.56 -3.47
C ASP A 217 -18.88 -13.12 -3.58
N LEU A 218 -18.53 -14.08 -2.71
CA LEU A 218 -17.18 -14.65 -2.67
C LEU A 218 -16.75 -15.31 -4.01
N LEU A 219 -17.71 -15.78 -4.81
CA LEU A 219 -17.49 -16.48 -6.08
C LEU A 219 -17.83 -15.61 -7.30
N HIS A 220 -18.76 -14.67 -7.15
CA HIS A 220 -19.30 -13.80 -8.20
C HIS A 220 -18.84 -12.33 -8.07
N GLY A 221 -17.68 -12.11 -7.47
CA GLY A 221 -16.98 -10.83 -7.46
C GLY A 221 -16.44 -10.42 -8.83
N LYS A 222 -15.77 -9.27 -8.88
CA LYS A 222 -15.30 -8.65 -10.12
C LYS A 222 -13.81 -8.34 -10.08
N PRO A 223 -13.03 -8.68 -11.13
CA PRO A 223 -11.66 -8.21 -11.24
C PRO A 223 -11.65 -6.69 -11.44
N THR A 224 -10.80 -5.98 -10.69
CA THR A 224 -10.59 -4.55 -10.90
C THR A 224 -9.44 -4.35 -11.87
N ALA A 225 -9.62 -3.48 -12.86
CA ALA A 225 -8.58 -3.05 -13.79
C ALA A 225 -7.51 -2.21 -13.08
#